data_AF-A0A0Q1BAA6-F1
#
_entry.id   AF-A0A0Q1BAA6-F1
#
_cell.length_a   1.000
_cell.length_b   1.000
_cell.length_c   1.000
_cell.angle_alpha   90.00
_cell.angle_beta   90.00
_cell.angle_gamma   90.00
#
_symmetry.space_group_name_H-M   'P 1'
#
loop_
_entity.id
_entity.type
_entity.pdbx_description
1 polymer ?
#
loop_
_entity_poly.entity_id
_entity_poly.type
_entity_poly.pdbx_seq_one_letter_code
_entity_poly.pdbx_strand_id
1 'polypeptide(L)'
;MIFKPEISSWKIFNIGGKGFMGESWLPPLIVIFALFFFYLEGRGKFRLIYHILLISWHFTITGLFIYGSFSDDAIITFATWGISLSFILVVVPLAVFSIIAVISVIQEIRGCFLIPTFKWNQINWRILGFAAILFPVAFIFFQLGTGFNLMIKIAVMITIIQWILLIDGLGRPDSEKSKEVEYINNQTETD
;
A
#
# COMPACT_ATOMS: atom_id res chain seq x y z
N MET A 1 30.36 -26.83 3.40
CA MET A 1 29.92 -25.55 2.81
C MET A 1 28.41 -25.50 2.92
N ILE A 2 27.90 -24.73 3.87
CA ILE A 2 26.47 -24.51 4.12
C ILE A 2 26.00 -23.46 3.11
N PHE A 3 25.06 -23.83 2.25
CA PHE A 3 24.49 -22.99 1.21
C PHE A 3 24.11 -21.62 1.77
N LYS A 4 24.78 -20.57 1.30
CA LYS A 4 24.36 -19.18 1.51
C LYS A 4 23.31 -18.91 0.42
N PRO A 5 22.00 -18.93 0.73
CA PRO A 5 21.02 -18.70 -0.30
C PRO A 5 21.18 -17.27 -0.80
N GLU A 6 21.16 -17.12 -2.13
CA GLU A 6 21.14 -15.83 -2.79
C GLU A 6 20.00 -15.01 -2.19
N ILE A 7 20.37 -13.96 -1.45
CA ILE A 7 19.48 -12.86 -1.12
C ILE A 7 18.91 -12.44 -2.47
N SER A 8 17.58 -12.38 -2.59
CA SER A 8 16.89 -11.90 -3.77
C SER A 8 17.39 -10.49 -4.09
N SER A 9 18.47 -10.40 -4.86
CA SER A 9 19.00 -9.14 -5.36
C SER A 9 18.01 -8.69 -6.41
N TRP A 10 17.39 -7.54 -6.21
CA TRP A 10 16.58 -6.92 -7.24
C TRP A 10 17.55 -6.36 -8.28
N LYS A 11 18.15 -7.26 -9.07
CA LYS A 11 19.19 -6.96 -10.08
C LYS A 11 18.72 -5.88 -11.06
N ILE A 12 17.42 -5.81 -11.31
CA ILE A 12 16.74 -4.81 -12.16
C ILE A 12 17.10 -3.36 -11.73
N PHE A 13 17.41 -3.13 -10.46
CA PHE A 13 17.72 -1.79 -9.93
C PHE A 13 19.16 -1.61 -9.44
N ASN A 14 20.03 -2.62 -9.55
CA ASN A 14 21.31 -2.65 -8.82
C ASN A 14 21.12 -2.47 -7.29
N ILE A 15 20.04 -3.02 -6.74
CA ILE A 15 19.68 -2.97 -5.31
C ILE A 15 19.97 -4.37 -4.71
N GLY A 16 21.14 -4.52 -4.06
CA GLY A 16 21.68 -5.75 -3.43
C GLY A 16 21.37 -5.91 -1.93
N GLY A 17 22.22 -6.47 -1.06
CA GLY A 17 21.90 -6.64 0.38
C GLY A 17 23.07 -6.41 1.36
N LYS A 18 23.47 -5.16 1.59
CA LYS A 18 24.47 -4.77 2.61
C LYS A 18 24.10 -3.51 3.42
N GLY A 19 23.27 -3.68 4.43
CA GLY A 19 23.29 -2.88 5.67
C GLY A 19 22.70 -1.47 5.63
N PHE A 20 22.95 -0.69 6.69
CA PHE A 20 22.32 0.61 7.04
C PHE A 20 22.59 1.78 6.07
N MET A 21 23.36 1.56 5.01
CA MET A 21 23.49 2.47 3.87
C MET A 21 22.76 1.94 2.61
N GLY A 22 22.01 0.84 2.73
CA GLY A 22 21.80 -0.10 1.63
C GLY A 22 20.35 -0.45 1.33
N GLU A 23 20.07 -0.64 0.04
CA GLU A 23 19.45 -1.77 -0.65
C GLU A 23 18.19 -2.50 -0.08
N SER A 24 17.67 -2.11 1.07
CA SER A 24 16.42 -2.61 1.68
C SER A 24 15.48 -1.47 2.05
N TRP A 25 15.73 -0.26 1.55
CA TRP A 25 14.94 0.94 1.84
C TRP A 25 13.65 1.00 1.04
N LEU A 26 13.56 0.31 -0.10
CA LEU A 26 12.39 0.38 -0.96
C LEU A 26 11.11 -0.04 -0.21
N PRO A 27 11.05 -1.18 0.53
CA PRO A 27 9.84 -1.52 1.28
C PRO A 27 9.49 -0.51 2.40
N PRO A 28 10.42 -0.07 3.28
CA PRO A 28 10.17 1.03 4.21
C PRO A 28 9.64 2.29 3.55
N LEU A 29 10.24 2.70 2.43
CA LEU A 29 9.86 3.88 1.67
C LEU A 29 8.45 3.73 1.09
N ILE A 30 8.11 2.57 0.53
CA ILE A 30 6.75 2.24 0.08
C ILE A 30 5.74 2.39 1.23
N VAL A 31 6.06 1.92 2.44
CA VAL A 31 5.16 2.06 3.60
C VAL A 31 5.00 3.52 4.02
N ILE A 32 6.09 4.29 4.04
CA ILE A 32 6.04 5.74 4.33
C ILE A 32 5.17 6.47 3.30
N PHE A 33 5.32 6.16 2.01
CA PHE A 33 4.48 6.72 0.96
C PHE A 33 3.02 6.30 1.13
N ALA A 34 2.74 5.03 1.43
CA ALA A 34 1.38 4.55 1.67
C ALA A 34 0.71 5.28 2.86
N LEU A 35 1.43 5.49 3.96
CA LEU A 35 0.97 6.27 5.10
C LEU A 35 0.69 7.73 4.72
N PHE A 36 1.57 8.32 3.93
CA PHE A 36 1.41 9.68 3.42
C PHE A 36 0.18 9.81 2.51
N PHE A 37 -0.04 8.85 1.62
CA PHE A 37 -1.23 8.77 0.77
C PHE A 37 -2.50 8.68 1.60
N PHE A 38 -2.52 7.77 2.56
CA PHE A 38 -3.66 7.57 3.45
C PHE A 38 -3.99 8.84 4.25
N TYR A 39 -2.95 9.55 4.71
CA TYR A 39 -3.13 10.83 5.39
C TYR A 39 -3.73 11.91 4.47
N LEU A 40 -3.34 11.94 3.20
CA LEU A 40 -3.80 12.94 2.22
C LEU A 40 -5.21 12.67 1.67
N GLU A 41 -5.62 11.41 1.54
CA GLU A 41 -6.91 10.99 0.97
C GLU A 41 -8.10 11.77 1.57
N GLY A 42 -8.09 11.96 2.89
CA GLY A 42 -9.13 12.67 3.63
C GLY A 42 -9.06 14.20 3.58
N ARG A 43 -8.02 14.80 2.98
CA ARG A 43 -7.76 16.25 3.04
C ARG A 43 -8.27 16.95 1.80
N GLY A 44 -9.50 17.47 1.87
CA GLY A 44 -10.18 18.13 0.74
C GLY A 44 -9.36 19.19 -0.01
N LYS A 45 -8.59 20.05 0.69
CA LYS A 45 -7.75 21.08 0.05
C LYS A 45 -6.61 20.51 -0.81
N PHE A 46 -6.12 19.32 -0.47
CA PHE A 46 -4.98 18.67 -1.11
C PHE A 46 -5.39 17.49 -2.00
N ARG A 47 -6.68 17.39 -2.32
CA ARG A 47 -7.26 16.31 -3.13
C ARG A 47 -6.59 16.17 -4.49
N LEU A 48 -6.36 17.30 -5.17
CA LEU A 48 -5.66 17.30 -6.45
C LEU A 48 -4.23 16.75 -6.33
N ILE A 49 -3.51 17.11 -5.26
CA ILE A 49 -2.15 16.62 -5.01
C ILE A 49 -2.19 15.12 -4.72
N TYR A 50 -3.16 14.66 -3.92
CA TYR A 50 -3.40 13.24 -3.67
C TYR A 50 -3.63 12.47 -4.99
N HIS A 51 -4.48 12.96 -5.89
CA HIS A 51 -4.75 12.33 -7.17
C HIS A 51 -3.51 12.24 -8.06
N ILE A 52 -2.76 13.34 -8.20
CA ILE A 52 -1.51 13.39 -8.97
C ILE A 52 -0.55 12.35 -8.42
N LEU A 53 -0.32 12.37 -7.10
CA LEU A 53 0.61 11.44 -6.46
C LEU A 53 0.15 9.99 -6.62
N LEU A 54 -1.15 9.69 -6.48
CA LEU A 54 -1.70 8.34 -6.57
C LEU A 54 -1.48 7.76 -7.98
N ILE A 55 -1.83 8.54 -9.00
CA ILE A 55 -1.65 8.17 -10.40
C ILE A 55 -0.16 8.02 -10.72
N SER A 56 0.67 9.02 -10.34
CA SER A 56 2.12 8.96 -10.54
C SER A 56 2.73 7.74 -9.88
N TRP A 57 2.34 7.41 -8.65
CA TRP A 57 2.83 6.24 -7.92
C TRP A 57 2.52 4.94 -8.65
N HIS A 58 1.26 4.74 -9.04
CA HIS A 58 0.86 3.55 -9.78
C HIS A 58 1.55 3.44 -11.13
N PHE A 59 1.70 4.54 -11.87
CA PHE A 59 2.43 4.52 -13.15
C PHE A 59 3.93 4.29 -12.96
N THR A 60 4.55 4.87 -11.93
CA THR A 60 5.95 4.62 -11.61
C THR A 60 6.17 3.16 -11.28
N ILE A 61 5.38 2.56 -10.38
CA ILE A 61 5.51 1.13 -10.07
C ILE A 61 5.28 0.28 -11.32
N THR A 62 4.18 0.48 -12.04
CA THR A 62 3.89 -0.30 -13.25
C THR A 62 4.98 -0.15 -14.30
N GLY A 63 5.46 1.07 -14.55
CA GLY A 63 6.55 1.35 -15.49
C GLY A 63 7.87 0.71 -15.08
N LEU A 64 8.21 0.73 -13.80
CA LEU A 64 9.38 0.05 -13.26
C LEU A 64 9.31 -1.47 -13.46
N PHE A 65 8.14 -2.08 -13.26
CA PHE A 65 7.95 -3.51 -13.48
C PHE A 65 7.91 -3.88 -14.97
N ILE A 66 7.32 -3.02 -15.83
CA ILE A 66 7.41 -3.17 -17.29
C ILE A 66 8.88 -3.13 -17.73
N TYR A 67 9.64 -2.13 -17.28
CA TYR A 67 11.06 -2.02 -17.58
C TYR A 67 11.83 -3.27 -17.13
N GLY A 68 11.59 -3.73 -15.90
CA GLY A 68 12.19 -4.96 -15.38
C GLY A 68 11.82 -6.22 -16.16
N SER A 69 10.62 -6.26 -16.74
CA SER A 69 10.15 -7.41 -17.53
C SER A 69 10.89 -7.60 -18.85
N PHE A 70 11.59 -6.58 -19.35
CA PHE A 70 12.40 -6.66 -20.58
C PHE A 70 13.82 -7.21 -20.36
N SER A 71 14.20 -7.55 -19.13
CA SER A 71 15.51 -8.15 -18.86
C SER A 71 15.54 -9.61 -19.33
N ASP A 72 16.67 -10.06 -19.90
CA ASP A 72 16.80 -11.42 -20.48
C ASP A 72 16.58 -12.54 -19.44
N ASP A 73 16.77 -12.25 -18.14
CA ASP A 73 16.56 -13.15 -17.00
C ASP A 73 15.25 -12.85 -16.23
N ALA A 74 14.21 -12.31 -16.88
CA ALA A 74 12.94 -11.92 -16.25
C ALA A 74 12.05 -13.12 -15.87
N ILE A 75 12.62 -14.08 -15.14
CA ILE A 75 11.91 -15.21 -14.53
C ILE A 75 11.94 -15.00 -13.03
N ILE A 76 10.75 -14.90 -12.44
CA ILE A 76 10.60 -14.94 -10.98
C ILE A 76 10.61 -16.40 -10.57
N THR A 77 11.69 -16.82 -9.93
CA THR A 77 11.78 -18.14 -9.33
C THR A 77 11.30 -18.08 -7.89
N PHE A 78 10.12 -18.64 -7.66
CA PHE A 78 9.66 -18.93 -6.32
C PHE A 78 10.28 -20.25 -5.89
N ALA A 79 11.56 -20.22 -5.50
CA ALA A 79 12.32 -21.40 -5.09
C ALA A 79 11.55 -22.25 -4.07
N THR A 80 10.76 -21.60 -3.22
CA THR A 80 9.96 -22.21 -2.17
C THR A 80 8.66 -22.88 -2.64
N TRP A 81 8.31 -22.78 -3.93
CA TRP A 81 7.17 -23.47 -4.55
C TRP A 81 7.60 -24.33 -5.73
N GLY A 82 8.87 -24.26 -6.15
CA GLY A 82 9.35 -24.87 -7.39
C GLY A 82 8.70 -24.28 -8.65
N ILE A 83 8.03 -23.12 -8.53
CA ILE A 83 7.34 -22.46 -9.63
C ILE A 83 8.26 -21.36 -10.16
N SER A 84 8.51 -21.40 -11.47
CA SER A 84 9.05 -20.29 -12.23
C SER A 84 7.90 -19.59 -12.96
N LEU A 85 7.74 -18.29 -12.73
CA LEU A 85 6.76 -17.48 -13.44
C LEU A 85 7.49 -16.44 -14.27
N SER A 86 6.97 -16.15 -15.45
CA SER A 86 7.44 -14.98 -16.20
C SER A 86 7.13 -13.71 -15.39
N PHE A 87 8.12 -12.83 -15.26
CA PHE A 87 7.98 -11.56 -14.54
C PHE A 87 6.84 -10.70 -15.09
N ILE A 88 6.50 -10.85 -16.38
CA ILE A 88 5.39 -10.16 -17.04
C ILE A 88 4.02 -10.44 -16.37
N LEU A 89 3.86 -11.60 -15.72
CA LEU A 89 2.61 -11.92 -15.02
C LEU A 89 2.35 -11.00 -13.83
N VAL A 90 3.38 -10.38 -13.26
CA VAL A 90 3.24 -9.38 -12.19
C VAL A 90 2.86 -8.00 -12.74
N VAL A 91 3.24 -7.71 -13.99
CA VAL A 91 2.89 -6.45 -14.67
C VAL A 91 1.39 -6.34 -14.91
N VAL A 92 0.73 -7.44 -15.26
CA VAL A 92 -0.72 -7.46 -15.57
C VAL A 92 -1.57 -6.89 -14.43
N PRO A 93 -1.53 -7.41 -13.18
CA PRO A 93 -2.32 -6.85 -12.09
C PRO A 93 -1.92 -5.40 -11.77
N LEU A 94 -0.64 -5.04 -11.86
CA LEU A 94 -0.19 -3.66 -11.64
C LEU A 94 -0.80 -2.68 -12.66
N ALA A 95 -0.81 -3.06 -13.94
CA ALA A 95 -1.44 -2.27 -14.99
C ALA A 95 -2.96 -2.12 -14.77
N VAL A 96 -3.64 -3.20 -14.36
CA VAL A 96 -5.07 -3.15 -13.98
C VAL A 96 -5.29 -2.17 -12.82
N PHE A 97 -4.46 -2.22 -11.77
CA PHE A 97 -4.56 -1.28 -10.66
C PHE A 97 -4.29 0.18 -11.09
N SER A 98 -3.34 0.42 -12.00
CA SER A 98 -3.11 1.76 -12.56
C SER A 98 -4.35 2.29 -13.29
N ILE A 99 -5.00 1.45 -14.10
CA ILE A 99 -6.24 1.81 -14.80
C ILE A 99 -7.37 2.10 -13.81
N ILE A 100 -7.55 1.25 -12.80
CA ILE A 100 -8.54 1.45 -11.75
C ILE A 100 -8.30 2.77 -11.03
N ALA A 101 -7.05 3.08 -10.65
CA ALA A 101 -6.70 4.34 -9.99
C ALA A 101 -7.10 5.56 -10.84
N VAL A 102 -6.82 5.54 -12.16
CA VAL A 102 -7.23 6.61 -13.08
C VAL A 102 -8.75 6.73 -13.17
N ILE A 103 -9.46 5.60 -13.31
CA ILE A 103 -10.93 5.59 -13.35
C ILE A 103 -11.52 6.16 -12.06
N SER A 104 -11.00 5.76 -10.90
CA SER A 104 -11.45 6.27 -9.60
C SER A 104 -11.26 7.77 -9.47
N VAL A 105 -10.10 8.30 -9.86
CA VAL A 105 -9.84 9.75 -9.87
C VAL A 105 -10.81 10.49 -10.80
N ILE A 106 -11.07 9.96 -12.00
CA ILE A 106 -12.03 10.56 -12.95
C ILE A 106 -13.45 10.56 -12.38
N GLN A 107 -13.90 9.45 -11.81
CA GLN A 107 -15.23 9.32 -11.21
C GLN A 107 -15.40 10.30 -10.04
N GLU A 108 -14.36 10.45 -9.24
CA GLU A 108 -14.35 11.38 -8.13
C GLU A 108 -14.39 12.85 -8.57
N ILE A 109 -13.57 13.25 -9.56
CA ILE A 109 -13.57 14.60 -10.14
C ILE A 109 -14.95 14.93 -10.76
N ARG A 110 -15.61 13.92 -11.35
CA ARG A 110 -16.97 14.05 -11.90
C ARG A 110 -18.06 14.13 -10.83
N GLY A 111 -17.71 13.98 -9.56
CA GLY A 111 -18.66 14.01 -8.44
C GLY A 111 -19.56 12.76 -8.37
N CYS A 112 -19.17 11.64 -9.00
CA CYS A 112 -19.95 10.41 -8.93
C CYS A 112 -19.98 9.81 -7.51
N PHE A 113 -18.97 10.11 -6.69
CA PHE A 113 -18.85 9.63 -5.32
C PHE A 113 -18.59 10.78 -4.35
N LEU A 114 -19.41 10.86 -3.30
CA LEU A 114 -19.19 11.76 -2.17
C LEU A 114 -18.18 11.10 -1.23
N ILE A 115 -16.92 11.51 -1.30
CA ILE A 115 -15.89 11.05 -0.37
C ILE A 115 -15.85 12.01 0.83
N PRO A 116 -15.93 11.49 2.06
CA PRO A 116 -15.87 12.32 3.27
C PRO A 116 -14.57 13.13 3.31
N THR A 117 -14.65 14.37 3.80
CA THR A 117 -13.50 15.23 4.01
C THR A 117 -13.29 15.45 5.51
N PHE A 118 -12.04 15.37 5.96
CA PHE A 118 -11.67 15.47 7.37
C PHE A 118 -10.86 16.74 7.62
N LYS A 119 -11.18 17.47 8.70
CA LYS A 119 -10.41 18.66 9.13
C LYS A 119 -8.99 18.24 9.49
N TRP A 120 -7.99 19.08 9.20
CA TRP A 120 -6.56 18.80 9.44
C TRP A 120 -6.23 18.25 10.84
N ASN A 121 -6.95 18.67 11.87
CA ASN A 121 -6.75 18.20 13.24
C ASN A 121 -7.39 16.82 13.53
N GLN A 122 -8.29 16.33 12.67
CA GLN A 122 -8.91 15.01 12.76
C GLN A 122 -8.00 13.98 12.12
N ILE A 123 -6.97 13.57 12.87
CA ILE A 123 -6.12 12.42 12.52
C ILE A 123 -6.76 11.17 13.11
N ASN A 124 -6.94 10.13 12.29
CA ASN A 124 -7.34 8.83 12.80
C ASN A 124 -6.13 8.14 13.44
N TRP A 125 -5.84 8.52 14.69
CA TRP A 125 -4.73 7.98 15.48
C TRP A 125 -4.80 6.46 15.67
N ARG A 126 -6.00 5.87 15.59
CA ARG A 126 -6.15 4.41 15.63
C ARG A 126 -5.46 3.78 14.43
N ILE A 127 -5.80 4.22 13.22
CA ILE A 127 -5.21 3.66 11.98
C ILE A 127 -3.72 3.97 11.91
N LEU A 128 -3.31 5.20 12.26
CA LEU A 128 -1.89 5.57 12.26
C LEU A 128 -1.10 4.72 13.26
N GLY A 129 -1.66 4.50 14.46
CA GLY A 129 -1.07 3.65 15.49
C GLY A 129 -0.95 2.20 15.04
N PHE A 130 -1.99 1.65 14.39
CA PHE A 130 -1.91 0.34 13.77
C PHE A 130 -0.79 0.31 12.74
N ALA A 131 -0.81 1.19 11.73
CA ALA A 131 0.22 1.21 10.69
C ALA A 131 1.65 1.35 11.25
N ALA A 132 1.85 2.13 12.33
CA ALA A 132 3.14 2.26 13.01
C ALA A 132 3.59 0.98 13.72
N ILE A 133 2.70 0.26 14.40
CA ILE A 133 2.98 -1.05 15.02
C ILE A 133 3.27 -2.12 13.95
N LEU A 134 2.61 -1.98 12.81
CA LEU A 134 2.66 -2.93 11.72
C LEU A 134 3.92 -2.80 10.87
N PHE A 135 4.52 -1.61 10.82
CA PHE A 135 5.79 -1.34 10.13
C PHE A 135 6.94 -2.28 10.57
N PRO A 136 7.28 -2.44 11.87
CA PRO A 136 8.35 -3.35 12.30
C PRO A 136 8.02 -4.81 12.02
N VAL A 137 6.74 -5.22 12.08
CA VAL A 137 6.31 -6.57 11.73
C VAL A 137 6.57 -6.84 10.24
N ALA A 138 6.12 -5.94 9.37
CA ALA A 138 6.39 -6.03 7.92
C ALA A 138 7.90 -6.03 7.62
N PHE A 139 8.67 -5.18 8.30
CA PHE A 139 10.12 -5.12 8.18
C PHE A 139 10.80 -6.44 8.53
N ILE A 140 10.41 -7.07 9.66
CA ILE A 140 10.94 -8.38 10.07
C ILE A 140 10.57 -9.46 9.04
N PHE A 141 9.33 -9.48 8.55
CA PHE A 141 8.92 -10.44 7.51
C PHE A 141 9.71 -10.27 6.21
N PHE A 142 9.99 -9.03 5.80
CA PHE A 142 10.83 -8.75 4.64
C PHE A 142 12.28 -9.17 4.85
N GLN A 143 12.84 -8.93 6.04
CA GLN A 143 14.23 -9.30 6.37
C GLN A 143 14.42 -10.83 6.44
N LEU A 144 13.39 -11.57 6.87
CA LEU A 144 13.40 -13.03 6.99
C LEU A 144 13.03 -13.76 5.69
N GLY A 145 12.92 -13.02 4.57
CA GLY A 145 12.42 -13.45 3.26
C GLY A 145 13.14 -14.60 2.54
N THR A 146 14.09 -15.31 3.15
CA THR A 146 14.66 -16.53 2.57
C THR A 146 14.17 -17.77 3.34
N GLY A 147 13.35 -18.60 2.67
CA GLY A 147 13.03 -19.96 3.14
C GLY A 147 11.71 -20.17 3.88
N PHE A 148 10.69 -19.34 3.68
CA PHE A 148 9.41 -19.52 4.38
C PHE A 148 8.65 -20.81 4.01
N ASN A 149 8.35 -21.65 5.00
CA ASN A 149 7.43 -22.80 4.83
C ASN A 149 6.03 -22.30 4.35
N LEU A 150 5.31 -23.12 3.57
CA LEU A 150 3.94 -22.88 3.10
C LEU A 150 3.02 -22.33 4.19
N MET A 151 3.15 -22.85 5.41
CA MET A 151 2.36 -22.42 6.57
C MET A 151 2.60 -20.95 6.94
N ILE A 152 3.84 -20.46 6.85
CA ILE A 152 4.18 -19.05 7.12
C ILE A 152 3.62 -18.15 6.02
N LYS A 153 3.57 -18.63 4.77
CA LYS A 153 2.99 -17.88 3.65
C LYS A 153 1.48 -17.71 3.79
N ILE A 154 0.78 -18.77 4.21
CA ILE A 154 -0.65 -18.70 4.52
C ILE A 154 -0.88 -17.73 5.68
N ALA A 155 -0.05 -17.79 6.72
CA ALA A 155 -0.12 -16.85 7.83
C ALA A 155 0.06 -15.39 7.36
N VAL A 156 1.03 -15.11 6.49
CA VAL A 156 1.24 -13.77 5.93
C VAL A 156 0.05 -13.32 5.07
N MET A 157 -0.51 -14.19 4.21
CA MET A 157 -1.70 -13.86 3.41
C MET A 157 -2.94 -13.60 4.28
N ILE A 158 -3.20 -14.44 5.28
CA ILE A 158 -4.27 -14.24 6.26
C ILE A 158 -4.05 -12.92 7.00
N THR A 159 -2.81 -12.64 7.39
CA THR A 159 -2.44 -11.38 8.05
C THR A 159 -2.77 -10.20 7.14
N ILE A 160 -2.34 -10.20 5.87
CA ILE A 160 -2.68 -9.13 4.90
C ILE A 160 -4.20 -8.96 4.74
N ILE A 161 -4.97 -10.05 4.62
CA ILE A 161 -6.43 -10.00 4.51
C ILE A 161 -7.05 -9.42 5.79
N GLN A 162 -6.64 -9.90 6.96
CA GLN A 162 -7.07 -9.37 8.25
C GLN A 162 -6.79 -7.87 8.35
N TRP A 163 -5.68 -7.41 7.78
CA TRP A 163 -5.30 -6.00 7.82
C TRP A 163 -6.15 -5.14 6.89
N ILE A 164 -6.46 -5.62 5.69
CA ILE A 164 -7.40 -4.93 4.78
C ILE A 164 -8.76 -4.76 5.46
N LEU A 165 -9.26 -5.83 6.10
CA LEU A 165 -10.54 -5.79 6.82
C LEU A 165 -10.50 -4.87 8.04
N LEU A 166 -9.39 -4.83 8.78
CA LEU A 166 -9.22 -3.99 9.96
C LEU A 166 -9.08 -2.51 9.59
N ILE A 167 -8.43 -2.20 8.46
CA ILE A 167 -8.36 -0.84 7.93
C ILE A 167 -9.72 -0.38 7.39
N ASP A 168 -10.48 -1.20 6.67
CA ASP A 168 -11.82 -0.82 6.20
C ASP A 168 -12.79 -0.62 7.38
N GLY A 169 -12.72 -1.48 8.39
CA GLY A 169 -13.55 -1.39 9.60
C GLY A 169 -13.23 -0.21 10.52
N LEU A 170 -11.96 0.20 10.63
CA LEU A 170 -11.53 1.34 11.45
C LEU A 170 -11.39 2.67 10.67
N GLY A 171 -11.38 2.56 9.34
CA GLY A 171 -11.20 3.60 8.32
C GLY A 171 -12.20 4.74 8.41
N ARG A 172 -13.45 4.39 8.66
CA ARG A 172 -14.58 5.31 8.61
C ARG A 172 -14.79 5.87 10.01
N PRO A 173 -14.50 7.16 10.26
CA PRO A 173 -14.93 7.76 11.52
C PRO A 173 -16.44 7.61 11.62
N ASP A 174 -16.90 7.09 12.77
CA ASP A 174 -18.29 6.71 13.04
C ASP A 174 -19.24 7.80 12.53
N SER A 175 -19.88 7.53 11.38
CA SER A 175 -20.79 8.47 10.73
C SER A 175 -21.99 8.83 11.61
N GLU A 176 -22.22 8.05 12.66
CA GLU A 176 -23.28 8.27 13.65
C GLU A 176 -23.00 9.49 14.53
N LYS A 177 -21.76 9.70 15.00
CA LYS A 177 -21.44 10.87 15.83
C LYS A 177 -21.51 12.18 15.07
N SER A 178 -21.19 12.19 13.78
CA SER A 178 -21.37 13.38 12.95
C SER A 178 -22.85 13.73 12.75
N LYS A 179 -23.72 12.71 12.61
CA LYS A 179 -25.17 12.91 12.46
C LYS A 179 -25.81 13.37 13.76
N GLU A 180 -25.35 12.88 14.91
CA GLU A 180 -25.85 13.28 16.22
C GLU A 180 -25.52 14.74 16.55
N VAL A 181 -24.30 15.20 16.24
CA VAL A 181 -23.89 16.61 16.43
C VAL A 181 -24.64 17.55 15.49
N GLU A 182 -24.91 17.13 14.24
CA GLU A 182 -25.70 17.92 13.29
C GLU A 182 -27.17 18.03 13.73
N TYR A 183 -27.73 16.95 14.30
CA TYR A 183 -29.09 16.97 14.85
C TYR A 183 -29.23 17.91 16.05
N ILE A 184 -28.27 17.88 16.99
CA ILE A 184 -28.28 18.75 18.19
C ILE A 184 -28.16 20.23 17.79
N ASN A 185 -27.25 20.57 16.87
CA ASN A 185 -27.08 21.97 16.43
C ASN A 185 -28.34 22.52 15.74
N ASN A 186 -29.03 21.70 14.93
CA ASN A 186 -30.26 22.11 14.26
C ASN A 186 -31.44 22.32 15.23
N GLN A 187 -31.44 21.70 16.41
CA GLN A 187 -32.47 21.96 17.44
C GLN A 187 -32.21 23.27 18.20
N THR A 188 -30.94 23.63 18.43
CA THR A 188 -30.58 24.87 19.15
C THR A 188 -30.75 26.16 18.36
N GLU A 189 -30.90 26.11 17.03
CA GLU A 189 -31.15 27.32 16.21
C GLU A 189 -32.65 27.63 16.05
N THR A 190 -33.54 26.74 16.51
CA THR A 190 -35.00 26.88 16.38
C THR A 190 -35.73 27.39 17.62
N ASP A 191 -35.01 27.63 18.72
CA ASP A 191 -35.51 28.20 19.98
C ASP A 191 -34.97 29.63 20.20
#